data_AF-A0AAN8CCH3-F1
#
_entry.id   AF-A0AAN8CCH3-F1
#
_cell.length_a   1.000
_cell.length_b   1.000
_cell.length_c   1.000
_cell.angle_alpha   90.00
_cell.angle_beta   90.00
_cell.angle_gamma   90.00
#
_symmetry.space_group_name_H-M   'P 1'
#
loop_
_entity.id
_entity.type
_entity.pdbx_description
1 polymer ?
#
loop_
_entity_poly.entity_id
_entity_poly.type
_entity_poly.pdbx_seq_one_letter_code
_entity_poly.pdbx_strand_id
1 'polypeptide(L)'
;MMLCSMNLYNTPQFLTLVPSLGVTFSDAQRHLVSSPQLSYVDAEGSPVSVVQMTFMRLLSAAARQNMTYNCYQSVAWHDQEQDGYDKAIRFLGSNDEEMSYDNNPYIRAVVDGCALKKGYEKTVLEINTPKVEQVPFVDIMFNDFGGSAQKFGFEVGPVCFIG
;
A
#
# COMPACT_ATOMS: atom_id res chain seq x y z
N MET A 1 -6.73 3.37 23.24
CA MET A 1 -5.70 4.36 22.86
C MET A 1 -5.27 4.08 21.42
N MET A 2 -5.18 5.09 20.56
CA MET A 2 -4.77 4.90 19.17
C MET A 2 -3.32 5.36 18.99
N LEU A 3 -2.41 4.42 18.71
CA LEU A 3 -0.99 4.66 18.47
C LEU A 3 -0.71 4.52 16.98
N CYS A 4 -0.48 5.63 16.30
CA CYS A 4 -0.06 5.63 14.89
C CYS A 4 1.47 5.77 14.81
N SER A 5 2.14 4.79 14.20
CA SER A 5 3.52 4.95 13.74
C SER A 5 3.51 5.91 12.56
N MET A 6 4.09 7.10 12.74
CA MET A 6 3.99 8.20 11.78
C MET A 6 4.78 7.93 10.49
N ASN A 7 4.36 8.62 9.43
CA ASN A 7 4.82 8.47 8.05
C ASN A 7 6.35 8.48 7.86
N LEU A 8 6.76 7.85 6.75
CA LEU A 8 7.99 8.15 6.02
C LEU A 8 8.16 9.68 5.82
N TYR A 9 9.34 10.19 6.17
CA TYR A 9 9.68 11.61 6.11
C TYR A 9 10.02 12.08 4.67
N ASN A 10 9.75 13.34 4.29
CA ASN A 10 8.45 14.01 4.11
C ASN A 10 8.72 15.43 3.57
N THR A 11 8.60 15.63 2.25
CA THR A 11 8.64 16.96 1.62
C THR A 11 7.61 17.06 0.48
N PRO A 12 6.92 18.21 0.32
CA PRO A 12 6.16 18.51 -0.89
C PRO A 12 7.13 18.94 -1.99
N GLN A 13 7.89 17.99 -2.53
CA GLN A 13 8.79 18.22 -3.66
C GLN A 13 8.24 17.58 -4.92
N PHE A 14 7.83 18.45 -5.86
CA PHE A 14 8.14 18.15 -7.26
C PHE A 14 9.66 17.90 -7.34
N LEU A 15 10.01 16.73 -7.91
CA LEU A 15 11.36 16.24 -8.24
C LEU A 15 12.14 15.43 -7.18
N THR A 16 12.35 14.18 -7.60
CA THR A 16 13.60 13.38 -7.54
C THR A 16 14.12 12.85 -6.20
N LEU A 17 13.93 11.54 -6.01
CA LEU A 17 15.00 10.52 -6.18
C LEU A 17 16.39 10.95 -5.67
N VAL A 18 16.80 10.46 -4.49
CA VAL A 18 18.21 10.43 -4.10
C VAL A 18 18.92 9.36 -4.94
N PRO A 19 19.99 9.69 -5.70
CA PRO A 19 20.59 8.77 -6.65
C PRO A 19 21.62 7.84 -5.99
N SER A 20 21.17 6.75 -5.40
CA SER A 20 21.99 5.56 -5.18
C SER A 20 21.17 4.29 -5.37
N LEU A 21 21.18 3.76 -6.60
CA LEU A 21 20.65 2.46 -7.01
C LEU A 21 19.12 2.29 -6.97
N GLY A 22 18.43 3.16 -7.70
CA GLY A 22 17.30 2.75 -8.55
C GLY A 22 15.90 2.72 -7.93
N VAL A 23 15.25 3.90 -7.86
CA VAL A 23 13.81 3.93 -8.21
C VAL A 23 13.74 3.67 -9.70
N THR A 24 13.52 2.41 -10.08
CA THR A 24 13.28 2.06 -11.47
C THR A 24 11.87 2.55 -11.85
N PHE A 25 11.78 3.31 -12.93
CA PHE A 25 10.67 3.06 -13.85
C PHE A 25 10.90 1.62 -14.31
N SER A 26 10.13 0.68 -13.76
CA SER A 26 10.40 -0.74 -13.99
C SER A 26 10.06 -1.08 -15.43
N ASP A 27 11.09 -1.19 -16.28
CA ASP A 27 10.97 -1.74 -17.63
C ASP A 27 10.23 -3.08 -17.56
N ALA A 28 9.18 -3.20 -18.36
CA ALA A 28 8.17 -4.24 -18.20
C ALA A 28 8.68 -5.64 -18.58
N GLN A 29 9.34 -6.32 -17.65
CA GLN A 29 9.63 -7.74 -17.73
C GLN A 29 8.62 -8.54 -16.89
N ARG A 30 7.73 -9.23 -17.60
CA ARG A 30 6.57 -9.98 -17.10
C ARG A 30 6.89 -10.79 -15.83
N HIS A 31 6.29 -10.42 -14.70
CA HIS A 31 5.11 -11.15 -14.23
C HIS A 31 4.31 -10.44 -13.12
N LEU A 32 4.97 -9.69 -12.24
CA LEU A 32 4.38 -8.89 -11.16
C LEU A 32 5.30 -7.68 -10.91
N VAL A 33 4.74 -6.48 -10.69
CA VAL A 33 5.53 -5.33 -10.21
C VAL A 33 5.29 -5.19 -8.71
N SER A 34 6.34 -5.34 -7.90
CA SER A 34 6.29 -5.20 -6.44
C SER A 34 6.92 -3.87 -5.98
N SER A 35 6.64 -3.50 -4.73
CA SER A 35 7.27 -2.38 -4.04
C SER A 35 8.69 -2.77 -3.60
N PRO A 36 9.62 -1.82 -3.40
CA PRO A 36 10.70 -2.05 -2.44
C PRO A 36 10.11 -2.34 -1.05
N GLN A 37 10.82 -3.16 -0.26
CA GLN A 37 10.40 -3.52 1.09
C GLN A 37 10.22 -2.26 1.96
N LEU A 38 9.02 -2.12 2.54
CA LEU A 38 8.62 -0.94 3.28
C LEU A 38 9.21 -0.95 4.70
N SER A 39 9.73 0.20 5.14
CA SER A 39 10.22 0.43 6.50
C SER A 39 9.44 1.54 7.19
N TYR A 40 9.36 1.47 8.53
CA TYR A 40 8.51 2.33 9.34
C TYR A 40 9.34 3.05 10.41
N VAL A 41 8.98 4.30 10.65
CA VAL A 41 9.61 5.18 11.65
C VAL A 41 8.59 5.60 12.71
N ASP A 42 9.09 6.11 13.82
CA ASP A 42 8.26 6.77 14.83
C ASP A 42 8.06 8.27 14.51
N ALA A 43 7.39 8.98 15.43
CA ALA A 43 7.12 10.41 15.29
C ALA A 43 8.37 11.31 15.36
N GLU A 44 9.53 10.77 15.72
CA GLU A 44 10.82 11.48 15.73
C GLU A 44 11.67 11.12 14.49
N GLY A 45 11.15 10.25 13.61
CA GLY A 45 11.85 9.76 12.42
C GLY A 45 12.84 8.62 12.71
N SER A 46 12.85 8.06 13.93
CA SER A 46 13.71 6.94 14.28
C SER A 46 13.12 5.62 13.75
N PRO A 47 13.92 4.68 13.20
CA PRO A 47 13.43 3.39 12.75
C PRO A 47 12.77 2.60 13.89
N VAL A 48 11.52 2.15 13.70
CA VAL A 48 10.83 1.36 14.73
C VAL A 48 11.43 -0.04 14.78
N SER A 49 11.93 -0.43 15.96
CA SER A 49 12.48 -1.77 16.14
C SER A 49 11.41 -2.86 16.07
N VAL A 50 11.80 -4.06 15.63
CA VAL A 50 10.91 -5.25 15.60
C VAL A 50 10.30 -5.53 16.98
N VAL A 51 11.06 -5.26 18.06
CA VAL A 51 10.60 -5.39 19.44
C VAL A 51 9.46 -4.40 19.74
N GLN A 52 9.62 -3.12 19.40
CA GLN A 52 8.56 -2.11 19.59
C GLN A 52 7.31 -2.44 18.77
N MET A 53 7.46 -2.87 17.51
CA MET A 53 6.33 -3.35 16.68
C MET A 53 5.59 -4.52 17.34
N THR A 54 6.33 -5.46 17.94
CA THR A 54 5.75 -6.62 18.65
C THR A 54 4.95 -6.17 19.88
N PHE A 55 5.46 -5.23 20.68
CA PHE A 55 4.71 -4.68 21.81
C PHE A 55 3.44 -3.94 21.37
N MET A 56 3.48 -3.15 20.29
CA MET A 56 2.29 -2.47 19.78
C MET A 56 1.20 -3.46 19.32
N ARG A 57 1.58 -4.58 18.69
CA ARG A 57 0.64 -5.67 18.37
C ARG A 57 0.04 -6.29 19.62
N LEU A 58 0.86 -6.72 20.58
CA LEU A 58 0.41 -7.41 21.80
C LEU A 58 -0.52 -6.57 22.68
N LEU A 59 -0.47 -5.23 22.57
CA LEU A 59 -1.27 -4.30 23.37
C LEU A 59 -2.49 -3.74 22.62
N SER A 60 -2.84 -4.28 21.45
CA SER A 60 -3.89 -3.74 20.58
C SER A 60 -4.91 -4.79 20.17
N ALA A 61 -6.19 -4.39 20.11
CA ALA A 61 -7.31 -5.24 19.72
C ALA A 61 -7.62 -5.16 18.21
N ALA A 62 -7.19 -4.08 17.54
CA ALA A 62 -7.32 -3.90 16.10
C ALA A 62 -6.23 -2.98 15.57
N ALA A 63 -6.06 -2.94 14.24
CA ALA A 63 -5.19 -1.97 13.59
C ALA A 63 -5.72 -1.54 12.22
N ARG A 64 -5.39 -0.31 11.84
CA ARG A 64 -5.82 0.35 10.61
C ARG A 64 -4.62 0.90 9.85
N GLN A 65 -4.57 0.70 8.54
CA GLN A 65 -3.59 1.31 7.65
C GLN A 65 -4.26 1.68 6.32
N ASN A 66 -3.83 2.80 5.73
CA ASN A 66 -4.34 3.26 4.44
C ASN A 66 -3.22 3.29 3.40
N MET A 67 -3.56 3.12 2.14
CA MET A 67 -2.66 3.24 1.00
C MET A 67 -3.38 3.97 -0.13
N THR A 68 -2.72 4.93 -0.75
CA THR A 68 -3.23 5.66 -1.93
C THR A 68 -2.47 5.18 -3.15
N TYR A 69 -3.19 4.74 -4.17
CA TYR A 69 -2.67 4.46 -5.50
C TYR A 69 -3.10 5.59 -6.45
N ASN A 70 -2.14 6.32 -6.99
CA ASN A 70 -2.35 7.34 -8.01
C ASN A 70 -2.18 6.66 -9.38
N CYS A 71 -3.24 6.67 -10.20
CA CYS A 71 -3.30 5.91 -11.44
C CYS A 71 -3.47 6.82 -12.67
N TYR A 72 -2.91 6.38 -13.79
CA TYR A 72 -3.19 6.91 -15.12
C TYR A 72 -3.43 5.76 -16.08
N GLN A 73 -4.67 5.63 -16.56
CA GLN A 73 -5.14 4.54 -17.43
C GLN A 73 -4.89 3.12 -16.88
N SER A 74 -4.93 2.95 -15.55
CA SER A 74 -4.66 1.69 -14.85
C SER A 74 -5.69 1.46 -13.73
N VAL A 75 -6.03 0.20 -13.46
CA VAL A 75 -6.95 -0.26 -12.41
C VAL A 75 -6.20 -0.60 -11.12
N ALA A 76 -6.79 -0.24 -9.98
CA ALA A 76 -6.24 -0.52 -8.65
C ALA A 76 -7.05 -1.55 -7.83
N TRP A 77 -8.35 -1.66 -8.08
CA TRP A 77 -9.25 -2.45 -7.26
C TRP A 77 -10.35 -3.13 -8.09
N HIS A 78 -11.46 -2.46 -8.43
CA HIS A 78 -12.48 -3.00 -9.33
C HIS A 78 -12.13 -2.66 -10.79
N ASP A 79 -12.15 -3.62 -11.72
CA ASP A 79 -12.12 -3.33 -13.16
C ASP A 79 -13.55 -3.21 -13.68
N GLN A 80 -14.06 -1.99 -13.85
CA GLN A 80 -15.44 -1.77 -14.28
C GLN A 80 -15.71 -2.21 -15.73
N GLU A 81 -14.67 -2.40 -16.56
CA GLU A 81 -14.84 -2.90 -17.93
C GLU A 81 -15.04 -4.41 -17.99
N GLN A 82 -14.49 -5.15 -17.01
CA GLN A 82 -14.57 -6.61 -16.92
C GLN A 82 -15.53 -7.09 -15.82
N ASP A 83 -16.02 -6.16 -14.98
CA ASP A 83 -16.80 -6.38 -13.76
C ASP A 83 -16.19 -7.42 -12.82
N GLY A 84 -14.94 -7.18 -12.42
CA GLY A 84 -14.16 -8.11 -11.60
C GLY A 84 -13.03 -7.47 -10.81
N TYR A 85 -12.35 -8.30 -10.01
CA TYR A 85 -11.28 -7.89 -9.09
C TYR A 85 -9.95 -8.61 -9.35
N ASP A 86 -9.80 -9.31 -10.48
CA ASP A 86 -8.58 -10.06 -10.84
C ASP A 86 -7.30 -9.19 -10.86
N LYS A 87 -7.50 -7.87 -11.03
CA LYS A 87 -6.47 -6.82 -11.08
C LYS A 87 -6.32 -6.02 -9.80
N ALA A 88 -7.09 -6.35 -8.75
CA ALA A 88 -7.00 -5.69 -7.46
C ALA A 88 -5.57 -5.75 -6.92
N ILE A 89 -5.11 -4.67 -6.28
CA ILE A 89 -3.80 -4.64 -5.64
C ILE A 89 -3.71 -5.70 -4.54
N ARG A 90 -2.56 -6.38 -4.48
CA ARG A 90 -2.20 -7.34 -3.45
C ARG A 90 -1.22 -6.69 -2.48
N PHE A 91 -1.38 -6.95 -1.19
CA PHE A 91 -0.51 -6.46 -0.13
C PHE A 91 0.17 -7.65 0.54
N LEU A 92 1.46 -7.55 0.85
CA LEU A 92 2.12 -8.50 1.74
C LEU A 92 2.07 -7.95 3.17
N GLY A 93 1.42 -8.69 4.06
CA GLY A 93 1.40 -8.40 5.49
C GLY A 93 2.70 -8.75 6.17
N SER A 94 2.95 -8.14 7.33
CA SER A 94 4.15 -8.41 8.15
C SER A 94 4.17 -9.78 8.86
N ASN A 95 3.17 -10.61 8.59
CA ASN A 95 3.06 -12.02 8.96
C ASN A 95 3.25 -12.96 7.74
N ASP A 96 3.79 -12.42 6.64
CA ASP A 96 3.96 -13.08 5.34
C ASP A 96 2.64 -13.55 4.67
N GLU A 97 1.49 -13.03 5.12
CA GLU A 97 0.18 -13.27 4.50
C GLU A 97 -0.04 -12.31 3.32
N GLU A 98 -0.22 -12.84 2.12
CA GLU A 98 -0.72 -12.04 0.98
C GLU A 98 -2.20 -11.72 1.20
N MET A 99 -2.58 -10.45 1.02
CA MET A 99 -3.92 -9.94 1.27
C MET A 99 -4.44 -9.13 0.09
N SER A 100 -5.65 -9.43 -0.37
CA SER A 100 -6.35 -8.70 -1.43
C SER A 100 -7.86 -8.84 -1.26
N TYR A 101 -8.63 -8.44 -2.28
CA TYR A 101 -10.09 -8.47 -2.30
C TYR A 101 -10.67 -9.88 -2.06
N ASP A 102 -10.03 -10.91 -2.62
CA ASP A 102 -10.52 -12.29 -2.66
C ASP A 102 -10.31 -13.05 -1.34
N ASN A 103 -9.32 -12.67 -0.54
CA ASN A 103 -8.92 -13.43 0.66
C ASN A 103 -8.97 -12.64 1.98
N ASN A 104 -9.10 -11.30 1.95
CA ASN A 104 -9.11 -10.48 3.17
C ASN A 104 -10.33 -9.51 3.22
N PRO A 105 -11.38 -9.82 4.03
CA PRO A 105 -12.59 -9.00 4.12
C PRO A 105 -12.39 -7.66 4.87
N TYR A 106 -11.20 -7.43 5.44
CA TYR A 106 -10.87 -6.20 6.16
C TYR A 106 -10.28 -5.12 5.25
N ILE A 107 -9.95 -5.45 3.99
CA ILE A 107 -9.45 -4.50 2.98
C ILE A 107 -10.62 -3.97 2.16
N ARG A 108 -10.73 -2.64 2.04
CA ARG A 108 -11.79 -1.97 1.29
C ARG A 108 -11.28 -0.74 0.55
N ALA A 109 -11.85 -0.46 -0.62
CA ALA A 109 -11.70 0.85 -1.24
C ALA A 109 -12.57 1.88 -0.50
N VAL A 110 -11.92 2.91 0.04
CA VAL A 110 -12.58 4.12 0.56
C VAL A 110 -12.93 5.07 -0.58
N VAL A 111 -12.08 5.09 -1.62
CA VAL A 111 -12.27 5.78 -2.89
C VAL A 111 -11.71 4.87 -3.99
N ASP A 112 -12.43 4.67 -5.09
CA ASP A 112 -11.91 3.99 -6.30
C ASP A 112 -12.23 4.84 -7.54
N GLY A 113 -11.32 5.75 -7.89
CA GLY A 113 -11.36 6.48 -9.15
C GLY A 113 -10.71 5.72 -10.30
N CYS A 114 -9.94 4.66 -10.01
CA CYS A 114 -9.14 3.96 -11.02
C CYS A 114 -9.95 2.93 -11.82
N ALA A 115 -11.12 2.52 -11.33
CA ALA A 115 -11.97 1.51 -11.96
C ALA A 115 -12.32 1.73 -13.44
N LEU A 116 -12.32 2.99 -13.91
CA LEU A 116 -12.68 3.37 -15.28
C LEU A 116 -11.51 3.58 -16.25
N LYS A 117 -10.25 3.34 -15.85
CA LYS A 117 -9.04 3.52 -16.68
C LYS A 117 -8.96 4.88 -17.42
N LYS A 118 -9.53 5.95 -16.85
CA LYS A 118 -9.65 7.28 -17.49
C LYS A 118 -8.80 8.32 -16.77
N GLY A 119 -8.03 9.08 -17.55
CA GLY A 119 -7.31 10.26 -17.06
C GLY A 119 -6.34 9.95 -15.91
N TYR A 120 -6.08 10.98 -15.11
CA TYR A 120 -5.38 10.87 -13.82
C TYR A 120 -6.42 10.78 -12.71
N GLU A 121 -6.40 9.68 -11.96
CA GLU A 121 -7.31 9.41 -10.86
C GLU A 121 -6.57 8.78 -9.68
N LYS A 122 -7.27 8.51 -8.58
CA LYS A 122 -6.70 7.79 -7.43
C LYS A 122 -7.66 6.81 -6.78
N THR A 123 -7.10 5.78 -6.19
CA THR A 123 -7.79 4.82 -5.32
C THR A 123 -7.18 4.88 -3.94
N VAL A 124 -8.00 4.93 -2.90
CA VAL A 124 -7.58 4.87 -1.50
C VAL A 124 -8.09 3.57 -0.92
N LEU A 125 -7.16 2.65 -0.66
CA LEU A 125 -7.41 1.38 -0.01
C LEU A 125 -7.16 1.51 1.50
N GLU A 126 -8.00 0.88 2.30
CA GLU A 126 -7.91 0.85 3.76
C GLU A 126 -8.03 -0.60 4.23
N ILE A 127 -7.10 -1.02 5.08
CA ILE A 127 -7.27 -2.20 5.93
C ILE A 127 -7.70 -1.74 7.32
N ASN A 128 -8.72 -2.39 7.89
CA ASN A 128 -9.12 -2.22 9.29
C ASN A 128 -9.41 -3.59 9.90
N THR A 129 -8.37 -4.22 10.48
CA THR A 129 -8.34 -5.64 10.81
C THR A 129 -8.16 -5.87 12.33
N PRO A 130 -8.83 -6.87 12.93
CA PRO A 130 -8.52 -7.34 14.28
C PRO A 130 -7.21 -8.17 14.33
N LYS A 131 -6.74 -8.66 13.17
CA LYS A 131 -5.47 -9.39 13.04
C LYS A 131 -4.30 -8.40 12.96
N VAL A 132 -3.89 -7.86 14.09
CA VAL A 132 -2.82 -6.83 14.19
C VAL A 132 -1.47 -7.28 13.63
N GLU A 133 -1.24 -8.58 13.48
CA GLU A 133 -0.07 -9.20 12.85
C GLU A 133 -0.01 -9.02 11.32
N GLN A 134 -1.16 -8.80 10.67
CA GLN A 134 -1.25 -8.52 9.23
C GLN A 134 -0.61 -7.18 8.85
N VAL A 135 -0.45 -6.26 9.81
CA VAL A 135 0.02 -4.90 9.57
C VAL A 135 1.31 -4.58 10.36
N PRO A 136 2.19 -3.72 9.80
CA PRO A 136 2.00 -2.95 8.58
C PRO A 136 2.26 -3.75 7.29
N PHE A 137 1.86 -3.19 6.15
CA PHE A 137 2.25 -3.70 4.83
C PHE A 137 3.78 -3.67 4.68
N VAL A 138 4.38 -4.76 4.22
CA VAL A 138 5.83 -4.86 3.96
C VAL A 138 6.18 -4.84 2.47
N ASP A 139 5.25 -5.23 1.60
CA ASP A 139 5.34 -5.14 0.14
C ASP A 139 3.92 -4.91 -0.45
N ILE A 140 3.85 -4.42 -1.68
CA ILE A 140 2.63 -4.12 -2.44
C ILE A 140 2.86 -4.57 -3.88
N MET A 141 1.96 -5.38 -4.42
CA MET A 141 2.05 -5.99 -5.75
C MET A 141 0.93 -5.47 -6.65
N PHE A 142 1.31 -4.90 -7.80
CA PHE A 142 0.41 -4.29 -8.77
C PHE A 142 0.14 -5.25 -9.94
N ASN A 143 -1.14 -5.44 -10.28
CA ASN A 143 -1.56 -6.45 -11.27
C ASN A 143 -1.96 -5.86 -12.65
N ASP A 144 -2.44 -4.61 -12.74
CA ASP A 144 -2.81 -3.97 -14.02
C ASP A 144 -1.63 -3.16 -14.62
N PHE A 145 -0.65 -3.89 -15.18
CA PHE A 145 0.53 -3.32 -15.84
C PHE A 145 0.72 -3.85 -17.28
N GLY A 146 1.46 -3.10 -18.10
CA GLY A 146 1.87 -3.51 -19.46
C GLY A 146 1.27 -2.70 -20.61
N GLY A 147 0.36 -1.75 -20.33
CA GLY A 147 -0.12 -0.79 -21.33
C GLY A 147 0.91 0.31 -21.59
N SER A 148 1.16 0.63 -22.87
CA SER A 148 2.20 1.59 -23.31
C SER A 148 2.00 3.04 -22.85
N ALA A 149 0.81 3.39 -22.37
CA ALA A 149 0.48 4.71 -21.84
C ALA A 149 0.25 4.72 -20.32
N GLN A 150 0.33 3.58 -19.64
CA GLN A 150 0.05 3.47 -18.21
C GLN A 150 1.12 4.16 -17.37
N LYS A 151 0.69 4.86 -16.33
CA LYS A 151 1.57 5.39 -15.28
C LYS A 151 0.91 5.19 -13.93
N PHE A 152 1.72 4.96 -12.91
CA PHE A 152 1.24 4.83 -11.55
C PHE A 152 2.24 5.41 -10.55
N GLY A 153 1.75 5.68 -9.35
CA GLY A 153 2.53 5.98 -8.16
C GLY A 153 1.73 5.58 -6.93
N PHE A 154 2.39 5.46 -5.78
CA PHE A 154 1.70 5.07 -4.55
C PHE A 154 2.25 5.83 -3.34
N GLU A 155 1.38 5.99 -2.34
CA GLU A 155 1.68 6.59 -1.05
C GLU A 155 1.17 5.64 0.04
N VAL A 156 2.05 5.23 0.95
CA VAL A 156 1.69 4.35 2.07
C VAL A 156 1.44 5.23 3.29
N GLY A 157 0.25 5.14 3.85
CA GLY A 157 -0.13 5.85 5.07
C GLY A 157 0.39 5.18 6.34
N PRO A 158 0.29 5.87 7.49
CA PRO A 158 0.76 5.37 8.76
C PRO A 158 -0.08 4.15 9.20
N VAL A 159 0.56 3.22 9.89
CA VAL A 159 -0.15 2.13 10.60
C VAL A 159 -0.60 2.64 11.97
N CYS A 160 -1.86 2.43 12.29
CA CYS A 160 -2.48 2.87 13.54
C CYS A 160 -3.02 1.67 14.32
N PHE A 161 -2.40 1.40 15.45
CA PHE A 161 -2.79 0.36 16.41
C PHE A 161 -3.83 0.90 17.39
N ILE A 162 -4.87 0.10 17.66
CA ILE A 162 -6.05 0.47 18.46
C ILE A 162 -6.19 -0.54 19.60
N GLY A 163 -5.97 -0.08 20.83
CA GLY A 163 -6.31 -0.79 22.07
C GLY A 163 -7.46 -0.14 22.83
#